data_AF-A0A931S9M1-F1
#
_entry.id   AF-A0A931S9M1-F1
#
_cell.length_a   1.000
_cell.length_b   1.000
_cell.length_c   1.000
_cell.angle_alpha   90.00
_cell.angle_beta   90.00
_cell.angle_gamma   90.00
#
_symmetry.space_group_name_H-M   'P 1'
#
loop_
_entity.id
_entity.type
_entity.pdbx_description
1 polymer ?
#
loop_
_entity_poly.entity_id
_entity_poly.type
_entity_poly.pdbx_seq_one_letter_code
_entity_poly.pdbx_strand_id
1 'polypeptide(L)'
;MVIICSYLLLSSHGTWVAPAFVNSFILFYIASNLALYFADDRLFDSTYFYSPIVIFDTFYVTVSLVISGQVATDFYLAYFLIIILSTIWQDFRGLIVIALLATILYGYFLFRTTLIDDPSVYLRVPFLFVISLFYGYFVQIARSEKALKEQAEQEAEDMAMVQTLSQSLPASLDYRQIIGTVRGRITNVVRAARLYVIIVDENRDSSRGFVFEGGEGADPLPRQVELQQFPIVQECILKRSPVIQRNVSAKLFSQEAPRDPRDFSFPMSAAIPILFRGELHGVILLGFSEAQRLLSSRELQFCQIVAFATAIALSNAKKYEELQIEAQRRQKIAEQLAEANRLKSEFLANTTHELRTPIAAVVG
;
A
#
# COMPACT_ATOMS: atom_id res chain seq x y z
N MET A 1 -3.18 23.70 33.59
CA MET A 1 -4.61 23.59 33.94
C MET A 1 -4.86 23.74 35.42
N VAL A 2 -4.23 22.90 36.26
CA VAL A 2 -4.33 22.92 37.73
C VAL A 2 -4.33 24.33 38.34
N ILE A 3 -3.28 25.12 38.10
CA ILE A 3 -3.12 26.45 38.70
C ILE A 3 -4.33 27.37 38.40
N ILE A 4 -4.82 27.34 37.16
CA ILE A 4 -5.91 28.22 36.73
C ILE A 4 -7.25 27.72 37.30
N CYS A 5 -7.52 26.40 37.28
CA CYS A 5 -8.70 25.81 37.92
C CYS A 5 -8.74 26.09 39.42
N SER A 6 -7.61 25.90 40.12
CA SER A 6 -7.50 26.15 41.56
C SER A 6 -7.76 27.61 41.89
N TYR A 7 -7.25 28.55 41.08
CA TYR A 7 -7.53 29.97 41.28
C TYR A 7 -8.99 30.32 40.99
N LEU A 8 -9.59 29.79 39.92
CA LEU A 8 -11.00 30.03 39.60
C LEU A 8 -11.96 29.52 40.69
N LEU A 9 -11.60 28.43 41.36
CA LEU A 9 -12.34 27.94 42.53
C LEU A 9 -12.15 28.85 43.75
N LEU A 10 -10.91 29.25 44.06
CA LEU A 10 -10.60 30.10 45.23
C LEU A 10 -11.16 31.52 45.11
N SER A 11 -11.20 32.07 43.90
CA SER A 11 -11.71 33.42 43.62
C SER A 11 -13.25 33.48 43.59
N SER A 12 -13.93 32.33 43.59
CA SER A 12 -15.39 32.30 43.48
C SER A 12 -16.05 32.56 44.85
N HIS A 13 -16.64 33.74 45.01
CA HIS A 13 -17.25 34.20 46.27
C HIS A 13 -18.68 33.65 46.53
N GLY A 14 -19.13 32.66 45.74
CA GLY A 14 -20.52 32.17 45.76
C GLY A 14 -20.68 30.67 45.54
N THR A 15 -19.70 29.85 45.92
CA THR A 15 -19.82 28.39 45.80
C THR A 15 -20.94 27.87 46.70
N TRP A 16 -21.87 27.12 46.11
CA TRP A 16 -22.84 26.25 46.80
C TRP A 16 -22.23 25.12 47.67
N VAL A 17 -20.90 24.98 47.70
CA VAL A 17 -20.20 23.93 48.47
C VAL A 17 -19.36 24.54 49.59
N ALA A 18 -19.21 23.80 50.69
CA ALA A 18 -18.43 24.24 51.85
C ALA A 18 -16.94 24.53 51.47
N PRO A 19 -16.32 25.59 52.01
CA PRO A 19 -14.93 25.95 51.72
C PRO A 19 -13.91 24.82 51.99
N ALA A 20 -14.17 23.99 53.00
CA ALA A 20 -13.32 22.84 53.31
C ALA A 20 -13.30 21.80 52.17
N PHE A 21 -14.42 21.61 51.47
CA PHE A 21 -14.50 20.74 50.32
C PHE A 21 -13.73 21.30 49.13
N VAL A 22 -13.85 22.61 48.86
CA VAL A 22 -13.11 23.29 47.79
C VAL A 22 -11.59 23.14 48.00
N ASN A 23 -11.10 23.35 49.22
CA ASN A 23 -9.68 23.17 49.53
C ASN A 23 -9.22 21.71 49.37
N SER A 24 -10.06 20.76 49.78
CA SER A 24 -9.75 19.32 49.66
C SER A 24 -9.72 18.88 48.20
N PHE A 25 -10.64 19.41 47.38
CA PHE A 25 -10.68 19.21 45.94
C PHE A 25 -9.43 19.77 45.26
N ILE A 26 -9.05 21.01 45.56
CA ILE A 26 -7.81 21.60 45.02
C ILE A 26 -6.57 20.79 45.42
N LEU A 27 -6.47 20.38 46.69
CA LEU A 27 -5.36 19.56 47.17
C LEU A 27 -5.29 18.22 46.45
N PHE A 28 -6.42 17.58 46.20
CA PHE A 28 -6.47 16.32 45.45
C PHE A 28 -6.00 16.51 44.01
N TYR A 29 -6.39 17.59 43.34
CA TYR A 29 -5.98 17.85 41.95
C TYR A 29 -4.48 18.15 41.80
N ILE A 30 -3.93 18.87 42.79
CA ILE A 30 -2.49 19.12 42.88
C ILE A 30 -1.76 17.80 43.14
N ALA A 31 -2.25 16.99 44.09
CA ALA A 31 -1.66 15.71 44.42
C ALA A 31 -1.70 14.73 43.23
N SER A 32 -2.79 14.69 42.47
CA SER A 32 -2.90 13.83 41.28
C SER A 32 -1.90 14.22 40.19
N ASN A 33 -1.67 15.52 39.98
CA ASN A 33 -0.64 15.99 39.04
C ASN A 33 0.78 15.78 39.56
N LEU A 34 1.01 15.96 40.87
CA LEU A 34 2.29 15.67 41.49
C LEU A 34 2.63 14.18 41.39
N ALA A 35 1.65 13.29 41.50
CA ALA A 35 1.83 11.85 41.28
C ALA A 35 2.28 11.54 39.84
N LEU A 36 1.76 12.27 38.84
CA LEU A 36 2.18 12.10 37.44
C LEU A 36 3.62 12.52 37.19
N TYR A 37 4.17 13.48 37.96
CA TYR A 37 5.59 13.85 37.88
C TYR A 37 6.54 12.71 38.26
N PHE A 38 6.09 11.78 39.10
CA PHE A 38 6.87 10.60 39.49
C PHE A 38 6.68 9.40 38.56
N ALA A 39 5.81 9.51 37.55
CA ALA A 39 5.61 8.45 36.57
C ALA A 39 6.74 8.45 35.53
N ASP A 40 7.14 7.27 35.08
CA ASP A 40 8.15 7.11 34.03
C ASP A 40 7.63 7.69 32.70
N ASP A 41 8.46 8.47 32.02
CA ASP A 41 8.15 9.11 30.73
C ASP A 41 7.64 8.10 29.69
N ARG A 42 8.14 6.85 29.74
CA ARG A 42 7.73 5.77 28.82
C ARG A 42 6.28 5.36 28.96
N LEU A 43 5.66 5.59 30.12
CA LEU A 43 4.25 5.30 30.31
C LEU A 43 3.38 6.25 29.48
N PHE A 44 3.82 7.50 29.29
CA PHE A 44 3.07 8.51 28.53
C PHE A 44 3.06 8.26 27.02
N ASP A 45 3.98 7.43 26.51
CA ASP A 45 3.99 7.00 25.10
C ASP A 45 2.86 5.99 24.78
N SER A 46 2.25 5.40 25.79
CA SER A 46 1.17 4.42 25.61
C SER A 46 -0.21 5.05 25.72
N THR A 47 -1.05 4.83 24.71
CA THR A 47 -2.45 5.28 24.66
C THR A 47 -3.30 4.72 25.79
N TYR A 48 -2.93 3.57 26.32
CA TYR A 48 -3.58 2.98 27.49
C TYR A 48 -3.35 3.76 28.78
N PHE A 49 -2.25 4.51 28.87
CA PHE A 49 -1.88 5.25 30.08
C PHE A 49 -2.34 6.71 30.01
N TYR A 50 -2.14 7.40 28.88
CA TYR A 50 -2.53 8.82 28.79
C TYR A 50 -4.05 9.00 28.56
N SER A 51 -4.75 8.08 27.89
CA SER A 51 -6.21 8.25 27.63
C SER A 51 -7.04 8.35 28.92
N PRO A 52 -6.83 7.48 29.94
CA PRO A 52 -7.48 7.65 31.24
C PRO A 52 -7.14 8.97 31.94
N ILE A 53 -5.91 9.48 31.77
CA ILE A 53 -5.48 10.76 32.36
C ILE A 53 -6.27 11.92 31.73
N VAL A 54 -6.41 11.93 30.40
CA VAL A 54 -7.20 12.96 29.70
C VAL A 54 -8.67 12.91 30.11
N ILE A 55 -9.26 11.73 30.23
CA ILE A 55 -10.65 11.56 30.70
C ILE A 55 -10.80 12.07 32.14
N PHE A 56 -9.87 11.70 33.02
CA PHE A 56 -9.85 12.18 34.40
C PHE A 56 -9.72 13.69 34.47
N ASP A 57 -8.78 14.30 33.73
CA ASP A 57 -8.57 15.75 33.71
C ASP A 57 -9.79 16.49 33.14
N THR A 58 -10.41 15.95 32.08
CA THR A 58 -11.66 16.47 31.51
C THR A 58 -12.78 16.48 32.54
N PHE A 59 -12.96 15.37 33.24
CA PHE A 59 -13.95 15.26 34.31
C PHE A 59 -13.66 16.27 35.44
N TYR A 60 -12.40 16.35 35.86
CA TYR A 60 -11.98 17.21 36.97
C TYR A 60 -12.17 18.70 36.65
N VAL A 61 -11.74 19.13 35.46
CA VAL A 61 -11.93 20.49 34.95
C VAL A 61 -13.42 20.82 34.83
N THR A 62 -14.22 19.90 34.30
CA THR A 62 -15.68 20.10 34.17
C THR A 62 -16.34 20.27 35.54
N VAL A 63 -16.02 19.41 36.50
CA VAL A 63 -16.53 19.51 37.88
C VAL A 63 -16.06 20.80 38.56
N SER A 64 -14.80 21.19 38.36
CA SER A 64 -14.24 22.45 38.87
C SER A 64 -15.00 23.67 38.34
N LEU A 65 -15.33 23.70 37.05
CA LEU A 65 -16.09 24.79 36.43
C LEU A 65 -17.54 24.85 36.93
N VAL A 66 -18.17 23.68 37.12
CA VAL A 66 -19.53 23.58 37.67
C VAL A 66 -19.57 24.05 39.13
N ILE A 67 -18.58 23.69 39.94
CA ILE A 67 -18.50 24.10 41.35
C ILE A 67 -18.27 25.60 41.50
N SER A 68 -17.45 26.19 40.61
CA SER A 68 -17.13 27.63 40.63
C SER A 68 -18.37 28.51 40.44
N GLY A 69 -19.43 28.03 39.78
CA GLY A 69 -20.76 28.67 39.73
C GLY A 69 -20.85 30.04 39.04
N GLN A 70 -19.71 30.67 38.71
CA GLN A 70 -19.62 32.02 38.13
C GLN A 70 -19.34 32.01 36.62
N VAL A 71 -19.33 30.83 36.01
CA VAL A 71 -19.00 30.65 34.60
C VAL A 71 -20.27 30.84 33.76
N ALA A 72 -20.37 31.96 33.05
CA ALA A 72 -21.50 32.25 32.17
C ALA A 72 -21.64 31.22 31.04
N THR A 73 -22.86 31.01 30.54
CA THR A 73 -23.14 30.09 29.42
C THR A 73 -22.25 30.35 28.19
N ASP A 74 -21.89 31.61 27.95
CA ASP A 74 -21.02 32.04 26.86
C ASP A 74 -19.61 31.44 26.94
N PHE A 75 -19.11 31.19 28.16
CA PHE A 75 -17.82 30.53 28.34
C PHE A 75 -17.87 29.07 27.93
N TYR A 76 -18.94 28.35 28.31
CA TYR A 76 -19.11 26.95 27.90
C TYR A 76 -19.25 26.84 26.39
N LEU A 77 -19.97 27.77 25.75
CA LEU A 77 -20.08 27.82 24.30
C LEU A 77 -18.71 28.01 23.63
N ALA A 78 -17.91 28.97 24.11
CA ALA A 78 -16.57 29.20 23.61
C ALA A 78 -15.65 27.99 23.82
N TYR A 79 -15.70 27.38 25.00
CA TYR A 79 -14.96 26.16 25.33
C TYR A 79 -15.26 25.01 24.38
N PHE A 80 -16.54 24.67 24.18
CA PHE A 80 -16.93 23.59 23.26
C PHE A 80 -16.60 23.92 21.81
N LEU A 81 -16.80 25.17 21.38
CA LEU A 81 -16.45 25.61 20.03
C LEU A 81 -14.96 25.45 19.77
N ILE A 82 -14.12 25.82 20.73
CA ILE A 82 -12.67 25.69 20.66
C ILE A 82 -12.25 24.22 20.56
N ILE A 83 -12.85 23.33 21.36
CA ILE A 83 -12.57 21.90 21.28
C ILE A 83 -12.96 21.36 19.90
N ILE A 84 -14.14 21.72 19.39
CA ILE A 84 -14.57 21.30 18.05
C ILE A 84 -13.61 21.83 16.98
N LEU A 85 -13.24 23.11 17.02
CA LEU A 85 -12.29 23.71 16.09
C LEU A 85 -10.90 23.06 16.16
N SER A 86 -10.45 22.67 17.36
CA SER A 86 -9.19 21.94 17.56
C SER A 86 -9.21 20.57 16.88
N THR A 87 -10.39 19.96 16.73
CA THR A 87 -10.51 18.68 16.04
C THR A 87 -10.50 18.82 14.51
N ILE A 88 -10.69 20.00 13.94
CA ILE A 88 -10.77 20.13 12.47
C ILE A 88 -9.38 20.18 11.83
N TRP A 89 -8.38 20.74 12.52
CA TRP A 89 -7.07 20.98 11.94
C TRP A 89 -6.13 19.79 12.11
N GLN A 90 -5.35 19.53 11.06
CA GLN A 90 -4.38 18.43 11.03
C GLN A 90 -3.00 18.85 11.54
N ASP A 91 -2.64 20.12 11.36
CA ASP A 91 -1.32 20.65 11.72
C ASP A 91 -1.32 21.32 13.10
N PHE A 92 -0.30 21.02 13.91
CA PHE A 92 -0.06 21.68 15.21
C PHE A 92 0.01 23.21 15.09
N ARG A 93 0.59 23.72 14.00
CA ARG A 93 0.68 25.15 13.73
C ARG A 93 -0.70 25.79 13.52
N GLY A 94 -1.57 25.13 12.75
CA GLY A 94 -2.93 25.59 12.51
C GLY A 94 -3.77 25.60 13.80
N LEU A 95 -3.54 24.61 14.66
CA LEU A 95 -4.16 24.50 15.97
C LEU A 95 -3.84 25.70 16.86
N ILE A 96 -2.56 26.08 16.98
CA ILE A 96 -2.14 27.26 17.76
C ILE A 96 -2.80 28.54 17.24
N VAL A 97 -2.84 28.74 15.92
CA VAL A 97 -3.42 29.94 15.30
C VAL A 97 -4.92 30.05 15.63
N ILE A 98 -5.65 28.95 15.55
CA ILE A 98 -7.10 28.94 15.81
C ILE A 98 -7.43 29.05 17.28
N ALA A 99 -6.67 28.35 18.13
CA ALA A 99 -6.72 28.50 19.58
C ALA A 99 -6.58 29.98 19.97
N LEU A 100 -5.60 30.66 19.38
CA LEU A 100 -5.32 32.07 19.64
C LEU A 100 -6.44 32.98 19.11
N LEU A 101 -6.87 32.79 17.86
CA LEU A 101 -7.97 33.57 17.27
C LEU A 101 -9.29 33.41 18.03
N ALA A 102 -9.67 32.18 18.37
CA ALA A 102 -10.88 31.91 19.13
C ALA A 102 -10.82 32.50 20.54
N THR A 103 -9.66 32.42 21.19
CA THR A 103 -9.44 33.03 22.51
C THR A 103 -9.51 34.56 22.45
N ILE A 104 -8.92 35.20 21.43
CA ILE A 104 -8.99 36.66 21.23
C ILE A 104 -10.44 37.10 20.99
N LEU A 105 -11.16 36.37 20.14
CA LEU A 105 -12.56 36.65 19.83
C LEU A 105 -13.45 36.55 21.09
N TYR A 106 -13.24 35.50 21.89
CA TYR A 106 -13.92 35.36 23.17
C TYR A 106 -13.57 36.49 24.14
N GLY A 107 -12.29 36.83 24.28
CA GLY A 107 -11.84 37.94 25.12
C GLY A 107 -12.49 39.26 24.73
N TYR A 108 -12.58 39.56 23.43
CA TYR A 108 -13.25 40.75 22.92
C TYR A 108 -14.73 40.83 23.34
N PHE A 109 -15.46 39.71 23.25
CA PHE A 109 -16.86 39.65 23.66
C PHE A 109 -17.02 39.74 25.18
N LEU A 110 -16.13 39.09 25.93
CA LEU A 110 -16.13 39.08 27.39
C LEU A 110 -15.98 40.49 27.97
N PHE A 111 -14.97 41.24 27.52
CA PHE A 111 -14.70 42.61 28.00
C PHE A 111 -15.75 43.64 27.57
N ARG A 112 -16.54 43.35 26.53
CA ARG A 112 -17.67 44.19 26.11
C ARG A 112 -18.93 43.99 26.96
N THR A 113 -19.11 42.79 27.50
CA THR A 113 -20.40 42.35 28.07
C THR A 113 -20.38 42.30 29.60
N THR A 114 -19.20 42.09 30.20
CA THR A 114 -19.05 41.90 31.66
C THR A 114 -18.36 43.11 32.30
N LEU A 115 -18.87 43.57 33.45
CA LEU A 115 -18.23 44.58 34.30
C LEU A 115 -16.94 44.00 34.92
N ILE A 116 -15.87 44.78 34.92
CA ILE A 116 -14.47 44.34 35.10
C ILE A 116 -14.10 44.07 36.58
N ASP A 117 -15.05 44.18 37.51
CA ASP A 117 -14.76 44.23 38.95
C ASP A 117 -14.26 42.90 39.57
N ASP A 118 -14.36 41.78 38.86
CA ASP A 118 -13.88 40.47 39.32
C ASP A 118 -12.56 40.03 38.63
N PRO A 119 -11.45 39.88 39.39
CA PRO A 119 -10.18 39.36 38.88
C PRO A 119 -10.28 37.98 38.18
N SER A 120 -11.29 37.17 38.50
CA SER A 120 -11.51 35.84 37.91
C SER A 120 -11.78 35.90 36.39
N VAL A 121 -12.32 37.02 35.90
CA VAL A 121 -12.68 37.23 34.48
C VAL A 121 -11.45 37.23 33.58
N TYR A 122 -10.33 37.80 34.06
CA TYR A 122 -9.09 37.87 33.30
C TYR A 122 -8.44 36.51 33.06
N LEU A 123 -8.66 35.54 33.95
CA LEU A 123 -8.09 34.20 33.83
C LEU A 123 -8.86 33.31 32.85
N ARG A 124 -10.08 33.67 32.47
CA ARG A 124 -10.89 32.88 31.52
C ARG A 124 -10.28 32.84 30.13
N VAL A 125 -9.68 33.94 29.69
CA VAL A 125 -9.01 34.06 28.39
C VAL A 125 -7.78 33.13 28.30
N PRO A 126 -6.76 33.23 29.18
CA PRO A 126 -5.62 32.30 29.16
C PRO A 126 -6.04 30.87 29.51
N PHE A 127 -7.10 30.67 30.29
CA PHE A 127 -7.66 29.33 30.54
C PHE A 127 -8.11 28.65 29.25
N LEU A 128 -8.96 29.31 28.46
CA LEU A 128 -9.45 28.75 27.19
C LEU A 128 -8.32 28.44 26.22
N PHE A 129 -7.30 29.32 26.16
CA PHE A 129 -6.12 29.08 25.33
C PHE A 129 -5.36 27.83 25.77
N VAL A 130 -5.03 27.71 27.05
CA VAL A 130 -4.25 26.56 27.54
C VAL A 130 -5.02 25.25 27.36
N ILE A 131 -6.35 25.27 27.52
CA ILE A 131 -7.20 24.08 27.32
C ILE A 131 -7.23 23.66 25.86
N SER A 132 -7.30 24.65 24.97
CA SER A 132 -7.33 24.41 23.54
C SER A 132 -6.06 23.74 23.04
N LEU A 133 -4.90 24.19 23.55
CA LEU A 133 -3.61 23.59 23.24
C LEU A 133 -3.50 22.18 23.82
N PHE A 134 -3.94 22.01 25.06
CA PHE A 134 -3.92 20.71 25.73
C PHE A 134 -4.76 19.67 24.96
N TYR A 135 -6.05 19.93 24.75
CA TYR A 135 -6.91 18.98 24.02
C TYR A 135 -6.52 18.84 22.56
N GLY A 136 -6.12 19.92 21.92
CA GLY A 136 -5.66 19.90 20.55
C GLY A 136 -4.42 19.00 20.35
N TYR A 137 -3.46 19.07 21.27
CA TYR A 137 -2.27 18.20 21.27
C TYR A 137 -2.65 16.72 21.40
N PHE A 138 -3.55 16.37 22.33
CA PHE A 138 -3.99 14.98 22.50
C PHE A 138 -4.78 14.44 21.31
N VAL A 139 -5.63 15.27 20.69
CA VAL A 139 -6.32 14.90 19.45
C VAL A 139 -5.33 14.64 18.33
N GLN A 140 -4.26 15.43 18.24
CA GLN A 140 -3.20 15.21 17.25
C GLN A 140 -2.43 13.91 17.49
N ILE A 141 -2.05 13.60 18.75
CA ILE A 141 -1.39 12.34 19.10
C ILE A 141 -2.28 11.16 18.68
N ALA A 142 -3.54 11.14 19.12
CA ALA A 142 -4.47 10.05 18.83
C ALA A 142 -4.65 9.84 17.31
N ARG A 143 -4.63 10.92 16.52
CA ARG A 143 -4.67 10.84 15.06
C ARG A 143 -3.39 10.29 14.48
N SER A 144 -2.23 10.73 14.97
CA SER A 144 -0.93 10.29 14.46
C SER A 144 -0.70 8.80 14.70
N GLU A 145 -1.08 8.30 15.88
CA GLU A 145 -1.01 6.87 16.21
C GLU A 145 -1.96 6.06 15.31
N LYS A 146 -3.19 6.55 15.11
CA LYS A 146 -4.14 5.89 14.19
C LYS A 146 -3.58 5.82 12.77
N ALA A 147 -3.01 6.90 12.26
CA ALA A 147 -2.40 6.95 10.94
C ALA A 147 -1.18 6.01 10.82
N LEU A 148 -0.33 5.97 11.84
CA LEU A 148 0.80 5.03 11.92
C LEU A 148 0.33 3.58 11.91
N LYS A 149 -0.74 3.27 12.65
CA LYS A 149 -1.31 1.92 12.70
C LYS A 149 -1.92 1.53 11.35
N GLU A 150 -2.69 2.41 10.73
CA GLU A 150 -3.26 2.19 9.39
C GLU A 150 -2.15 1.95 8.34
N GLN A 151 -1.06 2.72 8.41
CA GLN A 151 0.10 2.53 7.55
C GLN A 151 0.79 1.18 7.80
N ALA A 152 1.01 0.81 9.06
CA ALA A 152 1.61 -0.48 9.41
C ALA A 152 0.74 -1.67 8.98
N GLU A 153 -0.59 -1.54 9.07
CA GLU A 153 -1.55 -2.54 8.55
C GLU A 153 -1.44 -2.66 7.03
N GLN A 154 -1.39 -1.55 6.29
CA GLN A 154 -1.18 -1.58 4.83
C GLN A 154 0.16 -2.23 4.45
N GLU A 155 1.26 -1.83 5.09
CA GLU A 155 2.59 -2.42 4.83
C GLU A 155 2.61 -3.92 5.14
N ALA A 156 1.90 -4.36 6.18
CA ALA A 156 1.74 -5.78 6.51
C ALA A 156 0.91 -6.53 5.47
N GLU A 157 -0.18 -5.94 4.95
CA GLU A 157 -0.99 -6.51 3.87
C GLU A 157 -0.18 -6.64 2.57
N ASP A 158 0.58 -5.61 2.19
CA ASP A 158 1.45 -5.62 1.02
C ASP A 158 2.53 -6.71 1.16
N MET A 159 3.16 -6.80 2.34
CA MET A 159 4.16 -7.84 2.62
C MET A 159 3.53 -9.24 2.57
N ALA A 160 2.33 -9.43 3.13
CA ALA A 160 1.62 -10.70 3.07
C ALA A 160 1.25 -11.08 1.63
N MET A 161 0.87 -10.09 0.80
CA MET A 161 0.64 -10.29 -0.62
C MET A 161 1.93 -10.74 -1.32
N VAL A 162 3.06 -10.05 -1.11
CA VAL A 162 4.38 -10.43 -1.66
C VAL A 162 4.78 -11.85 -1.23
N GLN A 163 4.61 -12.19 0.05
CA GLN A 163 4.91 -13.53 0.57
C GLN A 163 4.01 -14.60 -0.05
N THR A 164 2.70 -14.34 -0.11
CA THR A 164 1.72 -15.25 -0.74
C THR A 164 2.08 -15.47 -2.21
N LEU A 165 2.48 -14.42 -2.92
CA LEU A 165 2.89 -14.50 -4.32
C LEU A 165 4.19 -15.29 -4.49
N SER A 166 5.20 -15.04 -3.66
CA SER A 166 6.46 -15.78 -3.66
C SER A 166 6.30 -17.26 -3.34
N GLN A 167 5.27 -17.63 -2.57
CA GLN A 167 4.96 -19.03 -2.24
C GLN A 167 4.00 -19.69 -3.26
N SER A 168 3.27 -18.90 -4.04
CA SER A 168 2.18 -19.40 -4.90
C SER A 168 2.63 -20.04 -6.22
N LEU A 169 3.86 -19.80 -6.67
CA LEU A 169 4.47 -20.57 -7.75
C LEU A 169 5.80 -21.19 -7.30
N PRO A 170 5.99 -22.51 -7.52
CA PRO A 170 7.33 -23.09 -7.42
C PRO A 170 8.29 -22.30 -8.32
N ALA A 171 9.56 -22.23 -7.94
CA ALA A 171 10.67 -21.70 -8.71
C ALA A 171 10.95 -22.50 -10.01
N SER A 172 9.91 -22.81 -10.78
CA SER A 172 10.04 -23.41 -12.09
C SER A 172 10.40 -22.30 -13.06
N LEU A 173 11.53 -22.47 -13.71
CA LEU A 173 12.02 -21.62 -14.79
C LEU A 173 11.47 -22.09 -16.16
N ASP A 174 10.56 -23.08 -16.17
CA ASP A 174 9.96 -23.62 -17.37
C ASP A 174 8.53 -23.08 -17.56
N TYR A 175 8.35 -22.34 -18.66
CA TYR A 175 7.06 -21.84 -19.14
C TYR A 175 5.97 -22.91 -19.12
N ARG A 176 6.27 -24.16 -19.48
CA ARG A 176 5.29 -25.25 -19.53
C ARG A 176 4.78 -25.63 -18.14
N GLN A 177 5.68 -25.72 -17.17
CA GLN A 177 5.33 -26.09 -15.81
C GLN A 177 4.59 -24.96 -15.09
N ILE A 178 4.97 -23.69 -15.35
CA ILE A 178 4.24 -22.51 -14.88
C ILE A 178 2.79 -22.57 -15.37
N ILE A 179 2.58 -22.75 -16.67
CA ILE A 179 1.25 -22.78 -17.29
C ILE A 179 0.42 -23.96 -16.79
N GLY A 180 1.03 -25.15 -16.65
CA GLY A 180 0.37 -26.32 -16.08
C GLY A 180 -0.12 -26.09 -14.65
N THR A 181 0.67 -25.40 -13.83
CA THR A 181 0.34 -25.05 -12.44
C THR A 181 -0.80 -24.05 -12.37
N VAL A 182 -0.73 -22.99 -13.19
CA VAL A 182 -1.77 -21.95 -13.30
C VAL A 182 -3.11 -22.55 -13.69
N ARG A 183 -3.11 -23.43 -14.70
CA ARG A 183 -4.30 -24.17 -15.12
C ARG A 183 -4.90 -24.96 -13.95
N GLY A 184 -4.09 -25.79 -13.28
CA GLY A 184 -4.57 -26.62 -12.17
C GLY A 184 -5.20 -25.79 -11.05
N ARG A 185 -4.60 -24.65 -10.70
CA ARG A 185 -5.14 -23.74 -9.68
C ARG A 185 -6.44 -23.08 -10.10
N ILE A 186 -6.54 -22.58 -11.33
CA ILE A 186 -7.75 -21.90 -11.82
C ILE A 186 -8.92 -22.89 -11.96
N THR A 187 -8.69 -24.08 -12.53
CA THR A 187 -9.74 -25.09 -12.71
C THR A 187 -10.32 -25.59 -11.38
N ASN A 188 -9.56 -25.55 -10.28
CA ASN A 188 -10.04 -25.94 -8.94
C ASN A 188 -11.04 -24.95 -8.32
N VAL A 189 -10.96 -23.67 -8.68
CA VAL A 189 -11.80 -22.61 -8.11
C VAL A 189 -12.87 -22.15 -9.09
N VAL A 190 -12.50 -22.04 -10.36
CA VAL A 190 -13.35 -21.56 -11.44
C VAL A 190 -13.70 -22.73 -12.36
N ARG A 191 -14.98 -23.06 -12.43
CA ARG A 191 -15.50 -24.05 -13.39
C ARG A 191 -15.62 -23.42 -14.78
N ALA A 192 -14.48 -23.21 -15.43
CA ALA A 192 -14.42 -22.82 -16.83
C ALA A 192 -14.55 -24.07 -17.72
N ALA A 193 -15.21 -23.92 -18.88
CA ALA A 193 -15.31 -24.99 -19.87
C ALA A 193 -13.99 -25.20 -20.60
N ARG A 194 -13.27 -24.11 -20.89
CA ARG A 194 -11.90 -24.13 -21.41
C ARG A 194 -11.08 -22.99 -20.81
N LEU A 195 -9.78 -23.21 -20.71
CA LEU A 195 -8.78 -22.25 -20.25
C LEU A 195 -7.62 -22.22 -21.24
N TYR A 196 -7.27 -21.01 -21.65
CA TYR A 196 -6.11 -20.74 -22.49
C TYR A 196 -5.20 -19.74 -21.79
N VAL A 197 -3.89 -19.98 -21.88
CA VAL A 197 -2.89 -18.96 -21.54
C VAL A 197 -2.24 -18.52 -22.83
N ILE A 198 -2.29 -17.22 -23.09
CA ILE A 198 -1.74 -16.60 -24.29
C ILE A 198 -0.55 -15.75 -23.87
N ILE A 199 0.66 -16.20 -24.16
CA ILE A 199 1.87 -15.43 -23.89
C ILE A 199 2.07 -14.43 -25.03
N VAL A 200 2.35 -13.18 -24.67
CA VAL A 200 2.57 -12.07 -25.61
C VAL A 200 3.91 -11.42 -25.27
N ASP A 201 4.72 -11.13 -26.28
CA ASP A 201 5.97 -10.39 -26.12
C ASP A 201 5.80 -8.99 -26.72
N GLU A 202 5.47 -7.99 -25.88
CA GLU A 202 5.29 -6.60 -26.30
C GLU A 202 6.54 -6.04 -27.02
N ASN A 203 7.74 -6.57 -26.72
CA ASN A 203 9.00 -6.02 -27.24
C ASN A 203 9.42 -6.57 -28.61
N ARG A 204 8.90 -7.74 -29.02
CA ARG A 204 9.29 -8.39 -30.29
C ARG A 204 8.19 -8.35 -31.33
N ASP A 205 6.97 -8.71 -30.94
CA ASP A 205 5.82 -8.78 -31.85
C ASP A 205 4.51 -8.77 -31.06
N SER A 206 3.85 -7.61 -31.02
CA SER A 206 2.56 -7.42 -30.36
C SER A 206 1.38 -7.98 -31.16
N SER A 207 1.62 -8.57 -32.35
CA SER A 207 0.57 -9.10 -33.22
C SER A 207 0.38 -10.62 -33.09
N ARG A 208 1.33 -11.31 -32.43
CA ARG A 208 1.34 -12.77 -32.30
C ARG A 208 1.44 -13.19 -30.83
N GLY A 209 0.82 -14.32 -30.52
CA GLY A 209 0.90 -14.94 -29.20
C GLY A 209 1.07 -16.44 -29.28
N PHE A 210 1.48 -17.05 -28.17
CA PHE A 210 1.54 -18.50 -28.03
C PHE A 210 0.38 -18.97 -27.16
N VAL A 211 -0.52 -19.76 -27.74
CA VAL A 211 -1.64 -20.38 -27.05
C VAL A 211 -1.20 -21.70 -26.48
N PHE A 212 -1.46 -21.87 -25.19
CA PHE A 212 -1.36 -23.14 -24.50
C PHE A 212 -2.78 -23.61 -24.16
N GLU A 213 -3.19 -24.73 -24.77
CA GLU A 213 -4.49 -25.37 -24.55
C GLU A 213 -4.35 -26.52 -23.55
N GLY A 214 -5.21 -26.54 -22.54
CA GLY A 214 -5.20 -27.57 -21.49
C GLY A 214 -6.21 -28.69 -21.75
N GLY A 215 -5.93 -29.60 -22.68
CA GLY A 215 -6.64 -30.88 -22.79
C GLY A 215 -6.08 -31.94 -21.83
N GLU A 216 -6.88 -32.95 -21.46
CA GLU A 216 -6.37 -34.16 -20.81
C GLU A 216 -5.50 -34.95 -21.81
N GLY A 217 -4.25 -35.24 -21.44
CA GLY A 217 -3.40 -36.21 -22.13
C GLY A 217 -2.50 -35.71 -23.27
N ALA A 218 -2.54 -34.43 -23.64
CA ALA A 218 -1.61 -33.87 -24.64
C ALA A 218 -0.60 -32.91 -24.00
N ASP A 219 0.68 -33.09 -24.33
CA ASP A 219 1.74 -32.14 -24.01
C ASP A 219 1.38 -30.78 -24.64
N PRO A 220 1.25 -29.68 -23.87
CA PRO A 220 0.81 -28.40 -24.40
C PRO A 220 1.93 -27.80 -25.26
N LEU A 221 1.97 -28.22 -26.53
CA LEU A 221 2.84 -27.60 -27.52
C LEU A 221 2.30 -26.19 -27.80
N PRO A 222 3.13 -25.14 -27.66
CA PRO A 222 2.71 -23.78 -27.92
C PRO A 222 2.27 -23.65 -29.38
N ARG A 223 1.01 -23.26 -29.61
CA ARG A 223 0.53 -22.93 -30.95
C ARG A 223 0.62 -21.42 -31.16
N GLN A 224 1.36 -21.00 -32.18
CA GLN A 224 1.41 -19.59 -32.56
C GLN A 224 0.06 -19.17 -33.15
N VAL A 225 -0.47 -18.04 -32.68
CA VAL A 225 -1.71 -17.45 -33.17
C VAL A 225 -1.55 -15.96 -33.44
N GLU A 226 -2.39 -15.43 -34.33
CA GLU A 226 -2.49 -14.01 -34.57
C GLU A 226 -3.53 -13.39 -33.62
N LEU A 227 -3.13 -12.38 -32.85
CA LEU A 227 -3.98 -11.79 -31.82
C LEU A 227 -5.19 -11.03 -32.40
N GLN A 228 -5.13 -10.63 -33.68
CA GLN A 228 -6.27 -10.06 -34.42
C GLN A 228 -7.46 -11.02 -34.49
N GLN A 229 -7.21 -12.32 -34.31
CA GLN A 229 -8.24 -13.35 -34.28
C GLN A 229 -8.99 -13.42 -32.93
N PHE A 230 -8.55 -12.64 -31.93
CA PHE A 230 -9.07 -12.65 -30.56
C PHE A 230 -9.41 -11.25 -30.05
N PRO A 231 -10.57 -10.66 -30.43
CA PRO A 231 -10.92 -9.30 -30.04
C PRO A 231 -10.95 -9.05 -28.53
N ILE A 232 -11.46 -10.01 -27.74
CA ILE A 232 -11.49 -9.90 -26.27
C ILE A 232 -10.07 -9.85 -25.67
N VAL A 233 -9.13 -10.57 -26.26
CA VAL A 233 -7.72 -10.59 -25.83
C VAL A 233 -7.07 -9.26 -26.18
N GLN A 234 -7.30 -8.73 -27.38
CA GLN A 234 -6.83 -7.40 -27.76
C GLN A 234 -7.39 -6.31 -26.84
N GLU A 235 -8.68 -6.35 -26.53
CA GLU A 235 -9.29 -5.38 -25.62
C GLU A 235 -8.66 -5.46 -24.22
N CYS A 236 -8.39 -6.68 -23.74
CA CYS A 236 -7.71 -6.90 -22.46
C CYS A 236 -6.27 -6.38 -22.46
N ILE A 237 -5.51 -6.61 -23.54
CA ILE A 237 -4.16 -6.06 -23.74
C ILE A 237 -4.19 -4.53 -23.70
N LEU A 238 -5.12 -3.91 -24.45
CA LEU A 238 -5.24 -2.46 -24.56
C LEU A 238 -5.67 -1.80 -23.25
N LYS A 239 -6.65 -2.39 -22.55
CA LYS A 239 -7.17 -1.85 -21.28
C LYS A 239 -6.27 -2.15 -20.08
N ARG A 240 -5.44 -3.19 -20.17
CA ARG A 240 -4.63 -3.71 -19.06
C ARG A 240 -5.46 -4.03 -17.81
N SER A 241 -6.71 -4.43 -18.02
CA SER A 241 -7.69 -4.78 -16.98
C SER A 241 -8.49 -6.00 -17.42
N PRO A 242 -9.12 -6.75 -16.48
CA PRO A 242 -9.99 -7.85 -16.86
C PRO A 242 -11.12 -7.39 -17.79
N VAL A 243 -11.40 -8.17 -18.82
CA VAL A 243 -12.47 -7.92 -19.79
C VAL A 243 -13.39 -9.13 -19.80
N ILE A 244 -14.69 -8.91 -19.62
CA ILE A 244 -15.71 -9.96 -19.67
C ILE A 244 -16.65 -9.63 -20.82
N GLN A 245 -16.83 -10.57 -21.75
CA GLN A 245 -17.74 -10.41 -22.88
C GLN A 245 -18.67 -11.61 -23.01
N ARG A 246 -19.86 -11.36 -23.56
CA ARG A 246 -20.85 -12.38 -23.92
C ARG A 246 -20.82 -12.60 -25.42
N ASN A 247 -21.17 -13.82 -25.86
CA ASN A 247 -21.28 -14.22 -27.26
C ASN A 247 -20.02 -13.91 -28.07
N VAL A 248 -18.84 -14.29 -27.55
CA VAL A 248 -17.58 -14.12 -28.27
C VAL A 248 -17.51 -15.17 -29.38
N SER A 249 -17.86 -14.77 -30.60
CA SER A 249 -17.73 -15.63 -31.79
C SER A 249 -16.30 -15.54 -32.33
N ALA A 250 -15.48 -16.56 -32.06
CA ALA A 250 -14.20 -16.72 -32.72
C ALA A 250 -14.42 -17.23 -34.15
N LYS A 251 -14.80 -16.36 -35.08
CA LYS A 251 -15.02 -16.72 -36.50
C LYS A 251 -13.72 -16.87 -37.31
N LEU A 252 -12.58 -17.13 -36.66
CA LEU A 252 -11.28 -16.63 -37.13
C LEU A 252 -10.17 -17.67 -37.35
N PHE A 253 -10.50 -18.95 -37.61
CA PHE A 253 -9.50 -19.94 -38.02
C PHE A 253 -9.79 -20.60 -39.38
N SER A 254 -9.41 -19.88 -40.45
CA SER A 254 -9.06 -20.32 -41.83
C SER A 254 -10.10 -21.01 -42.75
N GLN A 255 -9.78 -21.01 -44.05
CA GLN A 255 -10.53 -21.60 -45.18
C GLN A 255 -10.57 -23.14 -45.19
N GLU A 256 -9.91 -23.82 -44.24
CA GLU A 256 -10.07 -25.26 -44.04
C GLU A 256 -10.99 -25.51 -42.84
N ALA A 257 -12.08 -26.24 -43.09
CA ALA A 257 -13.20 -26.42 -42.18
C ALA A 257 -12.78 -26.85 -40.76
N PRO A 258 -13.36 -26.26 -39.69
CA PRO A 258 -13.24 -26.78 -38.33
C PRO A 258 -13.73 -28.23 -38.30
N ARG A 259 -12.99 -29.16 -37.66
CA ARG A 259 -13.46 -30.54 -37.48
C ARG A 259 -14.68 -30.65 -36.57
N ASP A 260 -14.98 -29.64 -35.75
CA ASP A 260 -16.25 -29.49 -35.03
C ASP A 260 -16.65 -27.99 -34.91
N PRO A 261 -17.86 -27.59 -35.33
CA PRO A 261 -18.39 -26.23 -35.19
C PRO A 261 -18.46 -25.68 -33.75
N ARG A 262 -18.23 -26.50 -32.72
CA ARG A 262 -18.34 -26.15 -31.29
C ARG A 262 -17.03 -25.71 -30.62
N ASP A 263 -15.92 -25.64 -31.34
CA ASP A 263 -14.61 -25.64 -30.68
C ASP A 263 -14.15 -24.33 -30.01
N PHE A 264 -14.67 -23.14 -30.34
CA PHE A 264 -14.19 -21.88 -29.73
C PHE A 264 -15.25 -20.77 -29.58
N SER A 265 -16.53 -21.10 -29.70
CA SER A 265 -17.62 -20.15 -29.44
C SER A 265 -18.13 -20.34 -28.02
N PHE A 266 -17.68 -19.51 -27.09
CA PHE A 266 -18.19 -19.53 -25.73
C PHE A 266 -19.29 -18.47 -25.56
N PRO A 267 -20.47 -18.85 -25.04
CA PRO A 267 -21.51 -17.90 -24.67
C PRO A 267 -21.05 -16.79 -23.71
N MET A 268 -20.04 -17.07 -22.87
CA MET A 268 -19.37 -16.07 -22.04
C MET A 268 -17.87 -16.34 -22.00
N SER A 269 -17.07 -15.27 -22.08
CA SER A 269 -15.61 -15.34 -21.96
C SER A 269 -15.08 -14.25 -21.04
N ALA A 270 -14.03 -14.58 -20.30
CA ALA A 270 -13.29 -13.62 -19.48
C ALA A 270 -11.82 -13.66 -19.84
N ALA A 271 -11.25 -12.50 -20.14
CA ALA A 271 -9.84 -12.30 -20.37
C ALA A 271 -9.24 -11.57 -19.16
N ILE A 272 -8.22 -12.16 -18.53
CA ILE A 272 -7.51 -11.60 -17.39
C ILE A 272 -6.05 -11.33 -17.80
N PRO A 273 -5.54 -10.09 -17.66
CA PRO A 273 -4.19 -9.77 -18.09
C PRO A 273 -3.17 -10.31 -17.08
N ILE A 274 -2.03 -10.78 -17.60
CA ILE A 274 -0.87 -11.23 -16.82
C ILE A 274 0.11 -10.05 -16.79
N LEU A 275 0.00 -9.21 -15.76
CA LEU A 275 0.73 -7.94 -15.62
C LEU A 275 1.66 -7.96 -14.40
N PHE A 276 2.89 -7.50 -14.57
CA PHE A 276 3.82 -7.26 -13.48
C PHE A 276 4.66 -6.01 -13.77
N ARG A 277 4.75 -5.07 -12.82
CA ARG A 277 5.50 -3.81 -12.95
C ARG A 277 5.18 -2.99 -14.22
N GLY A 278 3.93 -3.06 -14.68
CA GLY A 278 3.48 -2.35 -15.88
C GLY A 278 3.83 -3.04 -17.21
N GLU A 279 4.49 -4.20 -17.17
CA GLU A 279 4.79 -5.02 -18.33
C GLU A 279 3.74 -6.14 -18.49
N LEU A 280 3.20 -6.27 -19.71
CA LEU A 280 2.24 -7.31 -20.04
C LEU A 280 2.98 -8.55 -20.55
N HIS A 281 2.78 -9.66 -19.85
CA HIS A 281 3.41 -10.95 -20.18
C HIS A 281 2.46 -11.89 -20.93
N GLY A 282 1.15 -11.59 -20.92
CA GLY A 282 0.15 -12.41 -21.58
C GLY A 282 -1.27 -12.17 -21.08
N VAL A 283 -2.17 -13.05 -21.48
CA VAL A 283 -3.59 -13.05 -21.10
C VAL A 283 -4.06 -14.46 -20.78
N ILE A 284 -4.78 -14.61 -19.68
CA ILE A 284 -5.55 -15.83 -19.36
C ILE A 284 -6.94 -15.64 -19.95
N LEU A 285 -7.34 -16.54 -20.84
CA LEU A 285 -8.67 -16.55 -21.46
C LEU A 285 -9.47 -17.74 -20.93
N LEU A 286 -10.60 -17.44 -20.30
CA LEU A 286 -11.55 -18.40 -19.77
C LEU A 286 -12.80 -18.41 -20.65
N GLY A 287 -13.17 -19.60 -21.13
CA GLY A 287 -14.39 -19.84 -21.88
C GLY A 287 -15.41 -20.58 -21.01
N PHE A 288 -16.68 -20.16 -21.05
CA PHE A 288 -17.76 -20.77 -20.29
C PHE A 288 -18.88 -21.24 -21.21
N SER A 289 -19.39 -22.46 -21.00
CA SER A 289 -20.47 -23.06 -21.81
C SER A 289 -21.85 -22.47 -21.51
N GLU A 290 -22.03 -21.80 -20.38
CA GLU A 290 -23.31 -21.24 -19.94
C GLU A 290 -23.38 -19.73 -20.20
N ALA A 291 -24.35 -19.29 -21.01
CA ALA A 291 -24.52 -17.87 -21.38
C ALA A 291 -24.84 -16.94 -20.20
N GLN A 292 -25.47 -17.48 -19.15
CA GLN A 292 -25.89 -16.72 -17.96
C GLN A 292 -24.87 -16.76 -16.83
N ARG A 293 -23.80 -17.55 -16.96
CA ARG A 293 -22.77 -17.59 -15.93
C ARG A 293 -22.11 -16.23 -15.81
N LEU A 294 -21.90 -15.79 -14.58
CA LEU A 294 -21.11 -14.61 -14.22
C LEU A 294 -19.94 -15.07 -13.36
N LEU A 295 -18.74 -14.53 -13.59
CA LEU A 295 -17.69 -14.67 -12.58
C LEU A 295 -18.11 -13.86 -11.35
N SER A 296 -18.15 -14.52 -10.20
CA SER A 296 -18.27 -13.83 -8.93
C SER A 296 -17.04 -12.94 -8.68
N SER A 297 -17.18 -11.91 -7.84
CA SER A 297 -16.05 -11.06 -7.44
C SER A 297 -14.91 -11.88 -6.83
N ARG A 298 -15.24 -12.95 -6.10
CA ARG A 298 -14.27 -13.86 -5.50
C ARG A 298 -13.51 -14.69 -6.54
N GLU A 299 -14.21 -15.25 -7.54
CA GLU A 299 -13.56 -15.97 -8.64
C GLU A 299 -12.67 -15.04 -9.47
N LEU A 300 -13.14 -13.82 -9.75
CA LEU A 300 -12.35 -12.83 -10.50
C LEU A 300 -11.09 -12.41 -9.73
N GLN A 301 -11.21 -12.07 -8.45
CA GLN A 301 -10.07 -11.75 -7.60
C GLN A 301 -9.07 -12.91 -7.55
N PHE A 302 -9.55 -14.14 -7.42
CA PHE A 302 -8.68 -15.31 -7.45
C PHE A 302 -7.92 -15.43 -8.79
N CYS A 303 -8.61 -15.28 -9.92
CA CYS A 303 -7.97 -15.28 -11.24
C CYS A 303 -6.92 -14.17 -11.37
N GLN A 304 -7.18 -12.97 -10.84
CA GLN A 304 -6.22 -11.87 -10.85
C GLN A 304 -4.98 -12.16 -9.99
N ILE A 305 -5.15 -12.76 -8.80
CA ILE A 305 -4.04 -13.17 -7.93
C ILE A 305 -3.17 -14.20 -8.65
N VAL A 306 -3.80 -15.21 -9.27
CA VAL A 306 -3.07 -16.23 -10.03
C VAL A 306 -2.36 -15.60 -11.24
N ALA A 307 -3.02 -14.70 -11.98
CA ALA A 307 -2.43 -14.01 -13.13
C ALA A 307 -1.22 -13.14 -12.71
N PHE A 308 -1.31 -12.42 -11.59
CA PHE A 308 -0.20 -11.61 -11.07
C PHE A 308 1.00 -12.49 -10.69
N ALA A 309 0.73 -13.58 -9.98
CA ALA A 309 1.79 -14.53 -9.61
C ALA A 309 2.44 -15.16 -10.86
N THR A 310 1.62 -15.50 -11.86
CA THR A 310 2.09 -16.00 -13.16
C THR A 310 3.01 -15.00 -13.84
N ALA A 311 2.68 -13.70 -13.80
CA ALA A 311 3.48 -12.64 -14.40
C ALA A 311 4.88 -12.58 -13.79
N ILE A 312 4.99 -12.69 -12.45
CA ILE A 312 6.27 -12.75 -11.74
C ILE A 312 7.10 -13.95 -12.21
N ALA A 313 6.49 -15.13 -12.27
CA ALA A 313 7.19 -16.36 -12.67
C ALA A 313 7.68 -16.29 -14.12
N LEU A 314 6.85 -15.80 -15.05
CA LEU A 314 7.23 -15.62 -16.44
C LEU A 314 8.33 -14.57 -16.61
N SER A 315 8.27 -13.47 -15.86
CA SER A 315 9.30 -12.42 -15.85
C SER A 315 10.65 -12.98 -15.40
N ASN A 316 10.66 -13.76 -14.31
CA ASN A 316 11.86 -14.40 -13.80
C ASN A 316 12.42 -15.45 -14.77
N ALA A 317 11.56 -16.28 -15.38
CA ALA A 317 11.96 -17.26 -16.37
C ALA A 317 12.61 -16.61 -17.60
N LYS A 318 11.98 -15.56 -18.16
CA LYS A 318 12.53 -14.77 -19.29
C LYS A 318 13.91 -14.22 -18.97
N LYS A 319 14.04 -13.57 -17.80
CA LYS A 319 15.29 -12.95 -17.36
C LYS A 319 16.40 -13.98 -17.16
N TYR A 320 16.06 -15.15 -16.62
CA TYR A 320 17.02 -16.24 -16.45
C TYR A 320 17.49 -16.81 -17.78
N GLU A 321 16.58 -17.00 -18.74
CA GLU A 321 16.93 -17.44 -20.10
C GLU A 321 17.86 -16.44 -20.80
N GLU A 322 17.59 -15.14 -20.69
CA GLU A 322 18.47 -14.07 -21.21
C GLU A 322 19.88 -14.14 -20.60
N LEU A 323 19.98 -14.31 -19.27
CA LEU A 323 21.27 -14.46 -18.59
C LEU A 323 22.03 -15.71 -19.04
N GLN A 324 21.35 -16.83 -19.28
CA GLN A 324 21.99 -18.05 -19.78
C GLN A 324 22.53 -17.86 -21.20
N ILE A 325 21.74 -17.26 -22.09
CA ILE A 325 22.16 -16.95 -23.46
C ILE A 325 23.38 -16.02 -23.44
N GLU A 326 23.37 -14.99 -22.60
CA GLU A 326 24.50 -14.08 -22.47
C GLU A 326 25.75 -14.78 -21.90
N ALA A 327 25.60 -15.62 -20.87
CA ALA A 327 26.70 -16.39 -20.30
C ALA A 327 27.34 -17.32 -21.33
N GLN A 328 26.53 -18.05 -22.11
CA GLN A 328 27.02 -18.91 -23.21
C GLN A 328 27.75 -18.09 -24.28
N ARG A 329 27.23 -16.92 -24.63
CA ARG A 329 27.88 -16.02 -25.60
C ARG A 329 29.22 -15.52 -25.08
N ARG A 330 29.31 -15.12 -23.82
CA ARG A 330 30.56 -14.68 -23.18
C ARG A 330 31.59 -15.81 -23.13
N GLN A 331 31.17 -17.03 -22.78
CA GLN A 331 32.02 -18.21 -22.78
C GLN A 331 32.63 -18.48 -24.16
N LYS A 332 31.80 -18.45 -25.21
CA LYS A 332 32.26 -18.64 -26.59
C LYS A 332 33.25 -17.56 -27.05
N ILE A 333 33.02 -16.30 -26.66
CA ILE A 333 33.95 -15.20 -26.95
C ILE A 333 35.27 -15.38 -26.20
N ALA A 334 35.24 -15.81 -24.93
CA ALA A 334 36.44 -16.06 -24.14
C ALA A 334 37.28 -17.20 -24.74
N GLU A 335 36.65 -18.27 -25.20
CA GLU A 335 37.31 -19.39 -25.90
C GLU A 335 37.99 -18.92 -27.19
N GLN A 336 37.30 -18.14 -28.02
CA GLN A 336 37.86 -17.57 -29.25
C GLN A 336 39.05 -16.64 -28.96
N LEU A 337 38.97 -15.83 -27.91
CA LEU A 337 40.05 -14.94 -27.50
C LEU A 337 41.28 -15.73 -27.00
N ALA A 338 41.05 -16.79 -26.23
CA ALA A 338 42.12 -17.68 -25.75
C ALA A 338 42.83 -18.39 -26.92
N GLU A 339 42.06 -18.88 -27.90
CA GLU A 339 42.61 -19.49 -29.11
C GLU A 339 43.42 -18.49 -29.95
N ALA A 340 42.88 -17.28 -30.19
CA ALA A 340 43.58 -16.22 -30.90
C ALA A 340 44.89 -15.82 -30.19
N ASN A 341 44.90 -15.73 -28.86
CA ASN A 341 46.10 -15.47 -28.07
C ASN A 341 47.13 -16.60 -28.18
N ARG A 342 46.68 -17.87 -28.21
CA ARG A 342 47.56 -19.03 -28.39
C ARG A 342 48.23 -18.99 -29.77
N LEU A 343 47.44 -18.81 -30.83
CA LEU A 343 47.94 -18.71 -32.21
C LEU A 343 48.90 -17.52 -32.37
N LYS A 344 48.59 -16.37 -31.76
CA LYS A 344 49.49 -15.21 -31.75
C LYS A 344 50.82 -15.52 -31.05
N SER A 345 50.78 -16.22 -29.91
CA SER A 345 51.99 -16.57 -29.17
C SER A 345 52.87 -17.56 -29.94
N GLU A 346 52.25 -18.55 -30.58
CA GLU A 346 52.92 -19.53 -31.44
C GLU A 346 53.55 -18.87 -32.67
N PHE A 347 52.81 -17.98 -33.34
CA PHE A 347 53.33 -17.19 -34.47
C PHE A 347 54.54 -16.35 -34.06
N LEU A 348 54.48 -15.63 -32.94
CA LEU A 348 55.58 -14.81 -32.46
C LEU A 348 56.82 -15.65 -32.09
N ALA A 349 56.62 -16.81 -31.47
CA ALA A 349 57.71 -17.72 -31.13
C ALA A 349 58.41 -18.26 -32.40
N ASN A 350 57.63 -18.73 -33.39
CA ASN A 350 58.17 -19.27 -34.64
C ASN A 350 58.90 -18.19 -35.45
N THR A 351 58.31 -17.00 -35.58
CA THR A 351 58.91 -15.90 -36.35
C THR A 351 60.23 -15.43 -35.71
N THR A 352 60.31 -15.41 -34.37
CA THR A 352 61.55 -15.03 -33.66
C THR A 352 62.67 -16.04 -33.90
N HIS A 353 62.35 -17.34 -33.90
CA HIS A 353 63.32 -18.41 -34.13
C HIS A 353 63.87 -18.39 -35.57
N GLU A 354 62.98 -18.18 -36.54
CA GLU A 354 63.31 -18.05 -37.96
C GLU A 354 64.17 -16.82 -38.27
N LEU A 355 63.92 -15.69 -37.60
CA LEU A 355 64.69 -14.44 -37.81
C LEU A 355 66.04 -14.43 -37.08
N ARG A 356 66.16 -15.10 -35.93
CA ARG A 356 67.40 -15.14 -35.15
C ARG A 356 68.53 -15.87 -35.88
N THR A 357 68.17 -16.90 -36.64
CA THR A 357 69.10 -17.75 -37.40
C THR A 357 69.87 -16.96 -38.49
N PRO A 358 69.22 -16.21 -39.40
CA PRO A 358 69.92 -15.39 -40.38
C PRO A 358 70.59 -14.15 -39.77
N ILE A 359 70.03 -13.52 -38.72
CA ILE A 359 70.68 -12.37 -38.07
C ILE A 359 71.99 -12.78 -37.40
N ALA A 360 72.04 -13.95 -36.77
CA ALA A 360 73.28 -14.49 -36.21
C ALA A 360 74.35 -14.77 -37.28
N ALA A 361 73.93 -15.06 -38.52
CA ALA A 361 74.82 -15.27 -39.66
C ALA A 361 75.30 -13.98 -40.35
N VAL A 362 74.69 -12.82 -40.03
CA VAL A 362 75.06 -11.50 -40.59
C VAL A 362 75.86 -10.65 -39.59
N VAL A 363 75.73 -10.92 -38.29
CA VAL A 363 76.37 -10.16 -37.20
C VAL A 363 77.67 -10.80 -36.70
N GLY A 364 77.90 -12.09 -36.99
CA GLY A 364 79.20 -12.77 -36.86
C GLY A 364 79.77 -13.09 -38.23
#